data_AF-A0A951Q2J3-F1
#
_entry.id   AF-A0A951Q2J3-F1
#
_cell.length_a   1.000
_cell.length_b   1.000
_cell.length_c   1.000
_cell.angle_alpha   90.00
_cell.angle_beta   90.00
_cell.angle_gamma   90.00
#
_symmetry.space_group_name_H-M   'P 1'
#
loop_
_entity.id
_entity.type
_entity.pdbx_description
1 polymer ?
#
loop_
_entity_poly.entity_id
_entity_poly.type
_entity_poly.pdbx_seq_one_letter_code
_entity_poly.pdbx_strand_id
1 'polypeptide(L)'
;MFKMSSIISLLNPTTLATTLALATIVAYPSTTLSQTPSDRNLTPQQGCLSGYPNGTYQGNRPVTRYEFAAGLNGCLNQLNEIIPANRANLATKEDLEILLKRQRELNQQLRELNGRVDTIPTNK
;
A
#
# COMPACT_ATOMS: atom_id res chain seq x y z
N MET A 1 -52.22 18.06 24.10
CA MET A 1 -51.38 19.01 23.34
C MET A 1 -50.46 19.75 24.30
N PHE A 2 -49.23 19.29 24.47
CA PHE A 2 -48.21 19.97 25.28
C PHE A 2 -47.29 20.77 24.36
N LYS A 3 -47.27 22.10 24.52
CA LYS A 3 -46.52 23.06 23.70
C LYS A 3 -45.01 22.90 23.92
N MET A 4 -44.29 22.43 22.92
CA MET A 4 -42.82 22.31 22.87
C MET A 4 -42.07 23.66 22.69
N SER A 5 -42.63 24.80 23.08
CA SER A 5 -42.01 26.12 22.78
C SER A 5 -41.11 26.70 23.87
N SER A 6 -40.96 26.05 25.04
CA SER A 6 -40.29 26.69 26.20
C SER A 6 -38.86 26.25 26.52
N ILE A 7 -38.21 25.41 25.72
CA ILE A 7 -36.85 24.90 26.05
C ILE A 7 -35.73 25.70 25.36
N ILE A 8 -36.06 26.55 24.37
CA ILE A 8 -35.06 27.24 23.54
C ILE A 8 -34.37 28.42 24.28
N SER A 9 -34.96 28.98 25.35
CA SER A 9 -34.40 30.15 26.02
C SER A 9 -33.26 29.88 27.02
N LEU A 10 -32.82 28.62 27.16
CA LEU A 10 -31.76 28.23 28.11
C LEU A 10 -30.41 27.96 27.44
N LEU A 11 -30.31 28.09 26.11
CA LEU A 11 -29.05 27.89 25.38
C LEU A 11 -28.29 29.20 25.26
N ASN A 12 -27.42 29.47 26.24
CA ASN A 12 -26.35 30.45 26.06
C ASN A 12 -25.39 29.96 24.95
N PRO A 13 -24.90 30.83 24.05
CA PRO A 13 -24.07 30.41 22.91
C PRO A 13 -22.76 29.72 23.34
N THR A 14 -22.34 29.91 24.59
CA THR A 14 -21.16 29.27 25.18
C THR A 14 -21.36 27.80 25.52
N THR A 15 -22.59 27.30 25.68
CA THR A 15 -22.87 25.88 25.99
C THR A 15 -23.01 25.00 24.74
N LEU A 16 -23.30 25.60 23.58
CA LEU A 16 -23.28 24.91 22.29
C LEU A 16 -21.85 24.59 21.83
N ALA A 17 -20.90 25.49 22.05
CA ALA A 17 -19.51 25.28 21.65
C ALA A 17 -18.81 24.18 22.47
N THR A 18 -19.10 24.10 23.78
CA THR A 18 -18.50 23.09 24.68
C THR A 18 -19.09 21.70 24.45
N THR A 19 -20.37 21.59 24.07
CA THR A 19 -21.00 20.30 23.77
C THR A 19 -20.58 19.74 22.41
N LEU A 20 -20.33 20.57 21.40
CA LEU A 20 -19.77 20.10 20.12
C LEU A 20 -18.35 19.53 20.28
N ALA A 21 -17.52 20.15 21.12
CA ALA A 21 -16.15 19.68 21.37
C ALA A 21 -16.10 18.31 22.08
N LEU A 22 -17.02 18.05 23.01
CA LEU A 22 -17.11 16.72 23.64
C LEU A 22 -17.73 15.66 22.72
N ALA A 23 -18.62 16.03 21.79
CA ALA A 23 -19.17 15.09 20.82
C ALA A 23 -18.08 14.50 19.91
N THR A 24 -17.06 15.29 19.54
CA THR A 24 -15.92 14.78 18.79
C THR A 24 -15.00 13.85 19.58
N ILE A 25 -14.94 13.98 20.92
CA ILE A 25 -14.12 13.09 21.77
C ILE A 25 -14.83 11.73 22.00
N VAL A 26 -16.16 11.72 22.06
CA VAL A 26 -16.95 10.48 22.20
C VAL A 26 -17.10 9.74 20.87
N ALA A 27 -17.25 10.46 19.76
CA ALA A 27 -17.40 9.85 18.42
C ALA A 27 -16.06 9.51 17.76
N TYR A 28 -14.98 10.22 18.08
CA TYR A 28 -13.63 9.96 17.57
C TYR A 28 -12.64 9.88 18.75
N PRO A 29 -12.62 8.77 19.51
CA PRO A 29 -11.44 8.45 20.30
C PRO A 29 -10.27 8.34 19.32
N SER A 30 -9.07 8.67 19.76
CA SER A 30 -7.84 8.83 18.98
C SER A 30 -7.30 7.57 18.27
N THR A 31 -8.15 6.77 17.62
CA THR A 31 -7.83 5.54 16.88
C THR A 31 -7.89 5.70 15.35
N THR A 32 -8.24 6.87 14.81
CA THR A 32 -8.49 7.03 13.36
C THR A 32 -7.25 7.29 12.48
N LEU A 33 -6.04 6.92 12.93
CA LEU A 33 -4.85 6.84 12.06
C LEU A 33 -4.26 5.43 11.93
N SER A 34 -4.90 4.40 12.49
CA SER A 34 -4.34 3.02 12.42
C SER A 34 -5.30 1.94 11.93
N GLN A 35 -6.47 2.30 11.41
CA GLN A 35 -7.46 1.32 10.94
C GLN A 35 -7.86 1.57 9.48
N THR A 36 -6.89 1.48 8.57
CA THR A 36 -7.21 0.98 7.22
C THR A 36 -7.35 -0.53 7.33
N PRO A 37 -8.49 -1.15 6.96
CA PRO A 37 -8.59 -2.59 6.82
C PRO A 37 -7.53 -3.03 5.82
N SER A 38 -6.54 -3.81 6.26
CA SER A 38 -5.65 -4.51 5.35
C SER A 38 -6.49 -5.52 4.57
N ASP A 39 -6.57 -5.32 3.25
CA ASP A 39 -7.14 -6.33 2.35
C ASP A 39 -6.56 -7.71 2.69
N ARG A 40 -7.45 -8.67 2.98
CA ARG A 40 -7.10 -10.02 3.46
C ARG A 40 -6.33 -10.89 2.45
N ASN A 41 -5.96 -10.33 1.30
CA ASN A 41 -5.21 -11.02 0.25
C ASN A 41 -3.83 -10.41 -0.06
N LEU A 42 -3.37 -9.45 0.73
CA LEU A 42 -1.94 -9.19 0.82
C LEU A 42 -1.45 -9.84 2.10
N THR A 43 -0.50 -10.77 2.00
CA THR A 43 0.39 -11.04 3.12
C THR A 43 0.90 -9.68 3.58
N PRO A 44 0.64 -9.24 4.82
CA PRO A 44 1.29 -8.04 5.31
C PRO A 44 2.76 -8.38 5.29
N GLN A 45 3.49 -7.85 4.31
CA GLN A 45 4.94 -7.91 4.35
C GLN A 45 5.31 -7.26 5.67
N GLN A 46 5.76 -8.06 6.64
CA GLN A 46 6.20 -7.54 7.93
C GLN A 46 7.20 -6.44 7.59
N GLY A 47 6.82 -5.21 7.90
CA GLY A 47 7.69 -4.07 7.71
C GLY A 47 9.00 -4.36 8.43
N CYS A 48 10.09 -4.00 7.78
CA CYS A 48 11.45 -4.13 8.27
C CYS A 48 11.68 -3.41 9.63
N LEU A 49 10.78 -2.51 10.00
CA LEU A 49 10.65 -1.99 11.36
C LEU A 49 9.81 -2.95 12.23
N SER A 50 10.49 -3.91 12.86
CA SER A 50 9.95 -4.63 14.01
C SER A 50 10.21 -3.84 15.30
N GLY A 51 9.48 -4.15 16.37
CA GLY A 51 9.68 -3.55 17.69
C GLY A 51 11.06 -3.87 18.28
N TYR A 52 11.13 -3.99 19.60
CA TYR A 52 12.40 -4.36 20.24
C TYR A 52 12.85 -5.77 19.80
N PRO A 53 14.16 -6.10 19.87
CA PRO A 53 14.68 -7.42 19.46
C PRO A 53 14.03 -8.62 20.13
N ASN A 54 13.40 -8.43 21.30
CA ASN A 54 12.63 -9.43 22.04
C ASN A 54 11.18 -9.58 21.52
N GLY A 55 10.85 -9.00 20.36
CA GLY A 55 9.51 -9.07 19.76
C GLY A 55 8.44 -8.27 20.49
N THR A 56 8.81 -7.47 21.50
CA THR A 56 7.87 -6.69 22.30
C THR A 56 7.80 -5.24 21.81
N TYR A 57 6.66 -4.59 22.03
CA TYR A 57 6.48 -3.15 21.86
C TYR A 57 6.25 -2.49 23.22
N GLN A 58 7.14 -1.58 23.62
CA GLN A 58 7.04 -0.87 24.91
C GLN A 58 6.21 0.41 24.76
N GLY A 59 4.96 0.27 24.33
CA GLY A 59 4.05 1.40 24.08
C GLY A 59 3.57 2.15 25.32
N ASN A 60 3.93 1.68 26.52
CA ASN A 60 3.61 2.33 27.79
C ASN A 60 4.58 3.48 28.15
N ARG A 61 5.60 3.73 27.33
CA ARG A 61 6.57 4.82 27.52
C ARG A 61 6.89 5.50 26.19
N PRO A 62 7.32 6.78 26.22
CA PRO A 62 7.83 7.42 25.01
C PRO A 62 9.12 6.74 24.54
N VAL A 63 9.26 6.63 23.21
CA VAL A 63 10.48 6.13 22.56
C VAL A 63 11.57 7.20 22.60
N THR A 64 12.79 6.81 22.96
CA THR A 64 13.95 7.71 22.88
C THR A 64 14.45 7.83 21.43
N ARG A 65 15.12 8.95 21.11
CA ARG A 65 15.74 9.13 19.79
C ARG A 65 16.73 8.02 19.43
N TYR A 66 17.43 7.48 20.41
CA TYR A 66 18.40 6.39 20.23
C TYR A 66 17.74 5.04 19.94
N GLU A 67 16.64 4.72 20.62
CA GLU A 67 15.88 3.49 20.35
C GLU A 67 15.28 3.52 18.95
N PHE A 68 14.76 4.67 18.52
CA PHE A 68 14.30 4.84 17.15
C PHE A 68 15.44 4.67 16.13
N ALA A 69 16.60 5.29 16.38
CA ALA A 69 17.77 5.17 15.51
C ALA A 69 18.27 3.72 15.40
N ALA A 70 18.25 2.96 16.51
CA ALA A 70 18.62 1.55 16.52
C ALA A 70 17.64 0.70 15.69
N GLY A 71 16.33 0.94 15.83
CA GLY A 71 15.30 0.29 15.01
C GLY A 71 15.43 0.61 13.52
N LEU A 72 15.67 1.88 13.17
CA LEU A 72 15.90 2.31 11.80
C LEU A 72 17.18 1.68 11.21
N ASN A 73 18.28 1.68 11.96
CA ASN A 73 19.54 1.10 11.52
C ASN A 73 19.44 -0.41 11.28
N GLY A 74 18.75 -1.13 12.18
CA GLY A 74 18.44 -2.55 11.99
C GLY A 74 17.64 -2.78 10.71
N CYS A 75 16.67 -1.91 10.44
CA CYS A 75 15.90 -2.01 9.22
C CYS A 75 16.74 -1.72 7.95
N LEU A 76 17.55 -0.66 7.94
CA LEU A 76 18.41 -0.34 6.80
C LEU A 76 19.38 -1.50 6.46
N ASN A 77 19.88 -2.20 7.46
CA ASN A 77 20.70 -3.41 7.25
C ASN A 77 19.91 -4.53 6.59
N GLN A 78 18.68 -4.79 7.03
CA GLN A 78 17.82 -5.80 6.41
C GLN A 78 17.48 -5.44 4.94
N LEU A 79 17.26 -4.15 4.64
CA LEU A 79 17.04 -3.70 3.26
C LEU A 79 18.27 -3.94 2.38
N ASN A 80 19.48 -3.72 2.89
CA ASN A 80 20.70 -3.98 2.14
C ASN A 80 20.86 -5.46 1.75
N GLU A 81 20.30 -6.39 2.52
CA GLU A 81 20.27 -7.82 2.18
C GLU A 81 19.15 -8.17 1.17
N ILE A 82 17.98 -7.54 1.29
CA ILE A 82 16.81 -7.84 0.45
C ILE A 82 16.92 -7.20 -0.95
N ILE A 83 17.52 -6.01 -1.07
CA ILE A 83 17.64 -5.29 -2.35
C ILE A 83 18.39 -6.12 -3.41
N PRO A 84 19.58 -6.70 -3.13
CA PRO A 84 20.29 -7.55 -4.08
C PRO A 84 19.49 -8.80 -4.45
N ALA A 85 18.84 -9.44 -3.48
CA ALA A 85 18.01 -10.63 -3.73
C ALA A 85 16.84 -10.34 -4.68
N ASN A 86 16.20 -9.18 -4.53
CA ASN A 86 15.12 -8.76 -5.43
C ASN A 86 15.61 -8.37 -6.84
N ARG A 87 16.89 -8.03 -7.02
CA ARG A 87 17.45 -7.77 -8.35
C ARG A 87 17.62 -9.03 -9.19
N ALA A 88 17.71 -10.21 -8.58
CA ALA A 88 17.85 -11.48 -9.30
C ALA A 88 16.62 -11.82 -10.17
N ASN A 89 15.45 -11.28 -9.84
CA ASN A 89 14.21 -11.50 -10.57
C ASN A 89 13.87 -10.34 -11.54
N LEU A 90 14.76 -9.37 -11.71
CA LEU A 90 14.54 -8.27 -12.66
C LEU A 90 14.94 -8.72 -14.07
N ALA A 91 14.14 -8.32 -15.06
CA ALA A 91 14.47 -8.54 -16.45
C ALA A 91 15.80 -7.89 -16.80
N THR A 92 16.68 -8.66 -17.43
CA THR A 92 18.00 -8.19 -17.86
C THR A 92 17.91 -7.53 -19.23
N LYS A 93 18.99 -6.84 -19.63
CA LYS A 93 19.08 -6.28 -20.99
C LYS A 93 19.11 -7.39 -22.03
N GLU A 94 19.75 -8.49 -21.70
CA GLU A 94 19.85 -9.70 -22.50
C GLU A 94 18.46 -10.32 -22.76
N ASP A 95 17.59 -10.36 -21.74
CA ASP A 95 16.20 -10.81 -21.89
C ASP A 95 15.43 -9.95 -22.89
N LEU A 96 15.60 -8.63 -22.84
CA LEU A 96 14.99 -7.70 -23.79
C LEU A 96 15.48 -7.96 -25.22
N GLU A 97 16.78 -8.17 -25.41
CA GLU A 97 17.35 -8.46 -26.72
C GLU A 97 16.82 -9.79 -27.30
N ILE A 98 16.65 -10.81 -26.47
CA ILE A 98 16.03 -12.09 -26.85
C ILE A 98 14.58 -11.88 -27.28
N LEU A 99 13.81 -11.10 -26.52
CA LEU A 99 12.41 -10.79 -26.88
C LEU A 99 12.32 -10.04 -28.21
N LEU A 100 13.18 -9.06 -28.43
CA LEU A 100 13.23 -8.31 -29.70
C LEU A 100 13.63 -9.20 -30.89
N LYS A 101 14.53 -10.17 -30.67
CA LYS A 101 14.86 -11.17 -31.69
C LYS A 101 13.66 -12.04 -32.03
N ARG A 102 12.98 -12.61 -31.02
CA ARG A 102 11.79 -13.44 -31.24
C ARG A 102 10.67 -12.68 -31.93
N GLN A 103 10.45 -11.40 -31.59
CA GLN A 103 9.45 -10.58 -32.26
C GLN A 103 9.75 -10.40 -33.76
N ARG A 104 11.02 -10.22 -34.13
CA ARG A 104 11.43 -10.13 -35.54
C ARG A 104 11.20 -11.45 -36.28
N GLU A 105 11.58 -12.57 -35.68
CA GLU A 105 11.37 -13.90 -36.25
C GLU A 105 9.89 -14.21 -36.44
N LEU A 106 9.04 -13.91 -35.46
CA LEU A 106 7.58 -14.05 -35.57
C LEU A 106 7.01 -13.21 -36.72
N ASN A 107 7.44 -11.95 -36.83
CA ASN A 107 7.01 -11.08 -37.91
C ASN A 107 7.43 -11.61 -39.30
N GLN A 108 8.61 -12.22 -39.40
CA GLN A 108 9.06 -12.86 -40.63
C GLN A 108 8.21 -14.10 -40.95
N GLN A 109 7.97 -14.97 -39.96
CA GLN A 109 7.15 -16.17 -40.11
C GLN A 109 5.71 -15.82 -40.53
N LEU A 110 5.14 -14.74 -40.01
CA LEU A 110 3.82 -14.25 -40.42
C LEU A 110 3.80 -13.78 -41.88
N ARG A 111 4.86 -13.13 -42.37
CA ARG A 111 4.97 -12.72 -43.78
C ARG A 111 5.07 -13.94 -44.70
N GLU A 112 5.87 -14.93 -44.33
CA GLU A 112 5.99 -16.19 -45.08
C GLU A 112 4.67 -16.95 -45.10
N LEU A 113 3.97 -17.02 -43.96
CA LEU A 113 2.67 -17.67 -43.86
C LEU A 113 1.62 -16.98 -44.72
N ASN A 114 1.55 -15.64 -44.68
CA ASN A 114 0.64 -14.87 -45.54
C ASN A 114 0.96 -15.10 -47.02
N GLY A 115 2.24 -15.12 -47.40
CA GLY A 115 2.64 -15.43 -48.77
C GLY A 115 2.17 -16.81 -49.22
N ARG A 116 2.27 -17.83 -48.34
CA ARG A 116 1.75 -19.18 -48.66
C ARG A 116 0.23 -19.18 -48.83
N VAL A 117 -0.51 -18.49 -47.95
CA VAL A 117 -1.97 -18.38 -48.05
C VAL A 117 -2.39 -17.68 -49.34
N ASP A 118 -1.71 -16.61 -49.73
CA ASP A 118 -2.00 -15.86 -50.96
C ASP A 118 -1.74 -16.66 -52.24
N THR A 119 -0.78 -17.59 -52.21
CA THR A 119 -0.46 -18.45 -53.36
C THR A 119 -1.36 -19.68 -53.53
N ILE A 120 -2.30 -19.94 -52.60
CA ILE A 120 -3.27 -21.03 -52.79
C ILE A 120 -4.27 -20.56 -53.84
N PRO A 121 -4.31 -21.14 -55.05
CA PRO A 121 -5.30 -20.77 -56.04
C PRO A 121 -6.68 -21.06 -55.45
N THR A 122 -7.54 -20.05 -55.40
CA THR A 122 -8.96 -20.23 -55.11
C THR A 122 -9.52 -21.05 -56.26
N ASN A 123 -9.48 -22.38 -56.10
CA ASN A 123 -10.07 -23.31 -57.04
C ASN A 123 -11.57 -23.00 -57.13
N LYS A 124 -11.96 -22.39 -58.24
CA LYS A 124 -13.34 -22.14 -58.65
C LYS A 124 -13.54 -22.80 -60.00
#